data_AF-A0A9E3DR28-F1
#
_entry.id   AF-A0A9E3DR28-F1
#
_cell.length_a   1.000
_cell.length_b   1.000
_cell.length_c   1.000
_cell.angle_alpha   90.00
_cell.angle_beta   90.00
_cell.angle_gamma   90.00
#
_symmetry.space_group_name_H-M   'P 1'
#
loop_
_entity.id
_entity.type
_entity.pdbx_description
1 polymer ?
#
loop_
_entity_poly.entity_id
_entity_poly.type
_entity_poly.pdbx_seq_one_letter_code
_entity_poly.pdbx_strand_id
1 'polypeptide(L)'
;MIPAVSAPEVRVLDARSMGLGERGLRDWARSESSRAPAPHVARSYRYPYAIVASHSDPVGVDIERVQPFDNELAQSICTPAETLEAPRYEPLEAFFTSLWCSKEALAKALGDALRYDPRRLQSPRSWADGRSGPWRAAELPAPPGHVAWVCWRQGER
;
A
#
# COMPACT_ATOMS: atom_id res chain seq x y z
N MET A 1 -15.50 12.74 -24.64
CA MET A 1 -14.96 13.31 -23.38
C MET A 1 -14.60 12.13 -22.51
N ILE A 2 -13.32 11.75 -22.48
CA ILE A 2 -12.86 10.63 -21.63
C ILE A 2 -12.81 11.21 -20.20
N PRO A 3 -13.43 10.57 -19.19
CA PRO A 3 -13.41 11.08 -17.83
C PRO A 3 -11.97 11.21 -17.34
N ALA A 4 -11.67 12.29 -16.61
CA ALA A 4 -10.37 12.47 -15.98
C ALA A 4 -10.09 11.26 -15.06
N VAL A 5 -8.91 10.66 -15.19
CA VAL A 5 -8.48 9.55 -14.31
C VAL A 5 -8.36 10.08 -12.88
N SER A 6 -9.33 9.73 -12.04
CA SER A 6 -9.48 10.18 -10.66
C SER A 6 -8.56 9.39 -9.72
N ALA A 7 -8.51 9.77 -8.44
CA ALA A 7 -7.86 8.91 -7.44
C ALA A 7 -8.60 7.56 -7.33
N PRO A 8 -7.92 6.49 -6.84
CA PRO A 8 -8.55 5.21 -6.57
C PRO A 8 -9.66 5.32 -5.52
N GLU A 9 -10.69 4.50 -5.67
CA GLU A 9 -11.62 4.24 -4.57
C GLU A 9 -10.98 3.26 -3.60
N VAL A 10 -11.01 3.58 -2.30
CA VAL A 10 -10.35 2.78 -1.25
C VAL A 10 -11.32 2.54 -0.10
N ARG A 11 -11.40 1.29 0.37
CA ARG A 11 -12.21 0.88 1.52
C ARG A 11 -11.36 0.14 2.54
N VAL A 12 -11.42 0.59 3.79
CA VAL A 12 -10.84 -0.12 4.94
C VAL A 12 -11.94 -0.95 5.59
N LEU A 13 -11.67 -2.24 5.77
CA LEU A 13 -12.56 -3.21 6.39
C LEU A 13 -12.00 -3.58 7.76
N ASP A 14 -12.86 -3.58 8.79
CA ASP A 14 -12.51 -3.99 10.14
C ASP A 14 -13.32 -5.24 10.52
N ALA A 15 -12.66 -6.39 10.62
CA ALA A 15 -13.31 -7.66 10.93
C ALA A 15 -14.08 -7.63 12.26
N ARG A 16 -13.64 -6.80 13.22
CA ARG A 16 -14.23 -6.72 14.57
C ARG A 16 -15.63 -6.15 14.55
N SER A 17 -15.93 -5.21 13.64
CA SER A 17 -17.26 -4.59 13.54
C SER A 17 -18.34 -5.60 13.10
N MET A 18 -17.91 -6.70 12.48
CA MET A 18 -18.77 -7.76 11.94
C MET A 18 -18.60 -9.09 12.68
N GLY A 19 -17.80 -9.14 13.75
CA GLY A 19 -17.52 -10.39 14.48
C GLY A 19 -16.82 -11.46 13.64
N LEU A 20 -16.05 -11.06 12.62
CA LEU A 20 -15.41 -11.98 11.68
C LEU A 20 -14.01 -12.38 12.15
N GLY A 21 -13.69 -13.67 12.00
CA GLY A 21 -12.30 -14.15 12.02
C GLY A 21 -11.55 -13.84 10.73
N GLU A 22 -10.26 -14.19 10.66
CA GLU A 22 -9.41 -13.88 9.50
C GLU A 22 -9.96 -14.42 8.17
N ARG A 23 -10.50 -15.65 8.17
CA ARG A 23 -11.14 -16.22 6.97
C ARG A 23 -12.33 -15.37 6.51
N GLY A 24 -13.20 -15.00 7.44
CA GLY A 24 -14.37 -14.17 7.16
C GLY A 24 -14.00 -12.79 6.62
N LEU A 25 -12.94 -12.17 7.14
CA LEU A 25 -12.39 -10.92 6.61
C LEU A 25 -11.93 -11.06 5.15
N ARG A 26 -11.25 -12.17 4.82
CA ARG A 26 -10.79 -12.42 3.45
C ARG A 26 -11.96 -12.62 2.49
N ASP A 27 -12.98 -13.34 2.91
CA ASP A 27 -14.18 -13.56 2.10
C ASP A 27 -14.98 -12.26 1.91
N TRP A 28 -15.07 -11.42 2.94
CA TRP A 28 -15.66 -10.08 2.83
C TRP A 28 -14.89 -9.18 1.84
N ALA A 29 -13.57 -9.10 1.95
CA ALA A 29 -12.75 -8.30 1.03
C ALA A 29 -12.84 -8.78 -0.43
N ARG A 30 -12.96 -10.10 -0.66
CA ARG A 30 -13.20 -10.67 -2.00
C ARG A 30 -14.57 -10.25 -2.53
N SER A 31 -15.61 -10.32 -1.70
CA SER A 31 -16.95 -9.86 -2.07
C SER A 31 -16.95 -8.37 -2.45
N GLU A 32 -16.31 -7.50 -1.66
CA GLU A 32 -16.18 -6.08 -2.00
C GLU A 32 -15.47 -5.88 -3.34
N SER A 33 -14.41 -6.65 -3.59
CA SER A 33 -13.68 -6.59 -4.86
C SER A 33 -14.53 -7.00 -6.06
N SER A 34 -15.33 -8.06 -5.93
CA SER A 34 -16.23 -8.52 -7.00
C SER A 34 -17.35 -7.53 -7.31
N ARG A 35 -17.65 -6.61 -6.38
CA ARG A 35 -18.65 -5.54 -6.55
C ARG A 35 -18.06 -4.24 -7.08
N ALA A 36 -16.74 -4.11 -7.12
CA ALA A 36 -16.09 -2.90 -7.63
C ALA A 36 -16.36 -2.77 -9.14
N PRO A 37 -16.80 -1.60 -9.63
CA PRO A 37 -17.10 -1.41 -11.05
C PRO A 37 -15.84 -1.26 -11.91
N ALA A 38 -14.69 -1.05 -11.29
CA ALA A 38 -13.44 -0.78 -11.98
C ALA A 38 -12.69 -2.08 -12.36
N PRO A 39 -11.97 -2.10 -13.50
CA PRO A 39 -11.29 -3.30 -14.00
C PRO A 39 -10.07 -3.71 -13.16
N HIS A 40 -9.44 -2.77 -12.45
CA HIS A 40 -8.30 -3.07 -11.59
C HIS A 40 -8.71 -2.98 -10.12
N VAL A 41 -8.45 -4.06 -9.39
CA VAL A 41 -8.74 -4.15 -7.95
C VAL A 41 -7.55 -4.77 -7.23
N ALA A 42 -7.12 -4.14 -6.13
CA ALA A 42 -6.09 -4.63 -5.25
C ALA A 42 -6.64 -4.85 -3.84
N ARG A 43 -6.01 -5.76 -3.10
CA ARG A 43 -6.34 -6.06 -1.72
C ARG A 43 -5.09 -6.20 -0.88
N SER A 44 -5.15 -5.76 0.37
CA SER A 44 -4.16 -6.13 1.39
C SER A 44 -4.83 -6.51 2.70
N TYR A 45 -4.14 -7.33 3.50
CA TYR A 45 -4.70 -7.97 4.68
C TYR A 45 -3.71 -7.89 5.84
N ARG A 46 -4.14 -7.31 6.95
CA ARG A 46 -3.48 -7.41 8.25
C ARG A 46 -4.52 -7.49 9.32
N TYR A 47 -4.90 -8.72 9.68
CA TYR A 47 -5.95 -8.95 10.66
C TYR A 47 -5.75 -8.09 11.93
N PRO A 48 -6.79 -7.36 12.39
CA PRO A 48 -8.20 -7.48 12.01
C PRO A 48 -8.64 -6.66 10.78
N TYR A 49 -7.73 -6.05 10.03
CA TYR A 49 -8.06 -5.14 8.94
C TYR A 49 -7.75 -5.71 7.55
N ALA A 50 -8.51 -5.26 6.57
CA ALA A 50 -8.18 -5.40 5.16
C ALA A 50 -8.43 -4.09 4.43
N ILE A 51 -7.72 -3.85 3.33
CA ILE A 51 -7.99 -2.73 2.43
C ILE A 51 -8.33 -3.28 1.05
N VAL A 52 -9.36 -2.73 0.44
CA VAL A 52 -9.73 -2.97 -0.96
C VAL A 52 -9.60 -1.65 -1.71
N ALA A 53 -8.84 -1.63 -2.80
CA ALA A 53 -8.70 -0.47 -3.67
C ALA A 53 -9.13 -0.83 -5.09
N SER A 54 -9.83 0.07 -5.79
CA SER A 54 -10.25 -0.12 -7.17
C SER A 54 -10.03 1.13 -8.02
N HIS A 55 -9.64 0.93 -9.28
CA HIS A 55 -9.29 2.02 -10.19
C HIS A 55 -9.42 1.62 -11.67
N SER A 56 -9.54 2.61 -12.58
CA SER A 56 -9.66 2.39 -14.03
C SER A 56 -8.38 1.86 -14.68
N ASP A 57 -7.24 2.14 -14.06
CA ASP A 57 -5.89 1.73 -14.45
C ASP A 57 -5.23 0.94 -13.30
N PRO A 58 -4.07 0.27 -13.51
CA PRO A 58 -3.42 -0.53 -12.48
C PRO A 58 -3.29 0.19 -11.14
N VAL A 59 -3.68 -0.51 -10.07
CA VAL A 59 -3.68 -0.05 -8.69
C VAL A 59 -3.16 -1.14 -7.79
N GLY A 60 -2.45 -0.75 -6.74
CA GLY A 60 -1.97 -1.61 -5.68
C GLY A 60 -2.19 -0.91 -4.34
N VAL A 61 -2.45 -1.71 -3.32
CA VAL A 61 -2.70 -1.21 -1.97
C VAL A 61 -2.03 -2.11 -0.96
N ASP A 62 -1.57 -1.53 0.12
CA ASP A 62 -0.99 -2.27 1.21
C ASP A 62 -1.35 -1.70 2.58
N ILE A 63 -1.36 -2.58 3.58
CA ILE A 63 -1.53 -2.23 5.00
C ILE A 63 -0.58 -3.09 5.79
N GLU A 64 0.10 -2.49 6.76
CA GLU A 64 1.13 -3.12 7.56
C GLU A 64 0.95 -2.73 9.03
N ARG A 65 1.28 -3.65 9.94
CA ARG A 65 1.33 -3.31 11.37
C ARG A 65 2.69 -2.70 11.65
N VAL A 66 2.73 -1.59 12.38
CA VAL A 66 3.99 -1.04 12.88
C VAL A 66 4.58 -2.03 13.87
N GLN A 67 5.76 -2.54 13.55
CA GLN A 67 6.48 -3.52 14.35
C GLN A 67 7.92 -3.06 14.55
N PRO A 68 8.60 -3.52 15.63
CA PRO A 68 10.02 -3.27 15.81
C PRO A 68 10.81 -3.61 14.56
N PHE A 69 11.69 -2.70 14.15
CA PHE A 69 12.58 -2.85 13.02
C PHE A 69 14.00 -2.96 13.54
N ASP A 70 14.71 -4.01 13.17
CA ASP A 70 16.16 -4.09 13.37
C ASP A 70 16.91 -3.65 12.09
N ASN A 71 18.22 -3.46 12.23
CA ASN A 71 19.07 -3.00 11.14
C ASN A 71 19.15 -4.01 9.99
N GLU A 72 19.08 -5.32 10.28
CA GLU A 72 19.13 -6.36 9.25
C GLU A 72 17.87 -6.30 8.38
N LEU A 73 16.70 -6.15 9.01
CA LEU A 73 15.44 -5.97 8.31
C LEU A 73 15.46 -4.67 7.49
N ALA A 74 15.97 -3.56 8.04
CA ALA A 74 16.11 -2.30 7.32
C ALA A 74 16.96 -2.45 6.05
N GLN A 75 18.10 -3.12 6.15
CA GLN A 75 18.98 -3.40 5.02
C GLN A 75 18.36 -4.37 4.00
N SER A 76 17.48 -5.27 4.45
CA SER A 76 16.78 -6.21 3.56
C SER A 76 15.69 -5.54 2.71
N ILE A 77 15.19 -4.37 3.11
CA ILE A 77 14.12 -3.65 2.40
C ILE A 77 14.60 -2.39 1.69
N CYS A 78 15.64 -1.72 2.21
CA CYS A 78 16.07 -0.43 1.69
C CYS A 78 16.91 -0.56 0.42
N THR A 79 16.68 0.34 -0.53
CA THR A 79 17.62 0.57 -1.63
C THR A 79 18.86 1.29 -1.11
N PRO A 80 20.00 1.25 -1.83
CA PRO A 80 21.18 2.02 -1.45
C PRO A 80 20.96 3.56 -1.39
N ALA A 81 19.92 4.07 -2.05
CA ALA A 81 19.58 5.49 -2.06
C ALA A 81 18.63 5.91 -0.92
N GLU A 82 18.02 4.94 -0.23
CA GLU A 82 17.15 5.21 0.91
C GLU A 82 17.95 5.35 2.19
N THR A 83 17.60 6.33 3.01
CA THR A 83 18.22 6.52 4.31
C THR A 83 17.82 5.38 5.26
N LEU A 84 18.79 4.93 6.07
CA LEU A 84 18.54 4.05 7.22
C LEU A 84 18.20 4.84 8.49
N GLU A 85 18.13 6.17 8.39
CA GLU A 85 17.78 7.06 9.50
C GLU A 85 16.37 7.62 9.27
N ALA A 86 15.50 7.44 10.27
CA ALA A 86 14.19 8.07 10.26
C ALA A 86 14.29 9.60 10.44
N PRO A 87 13.34 10.38 9.90
CA PRO A 87 13.19 11.79 10.20
C PRO A 87 13.10 12.02 11.71
N ARG A 88 13.65 13.16 12.16
CA ARG A 88 13.78 13.53 13.58
C ARG A 88 12.50 13.39 14.43
N TYR A 89 11.33 13.47 13.81
CA TYR A 89 10.04 13.50 14.49
C TYR A 89 9.17 12.26 14.23
N GLU A 90 9.73 11.21 13.64
CA GLU A 90 9.00 9.99 13.33
C GLU A 90 9.67 8.79 14.01
N PRO A 91 8.89 7.90 14.66
CA PRO A 91 9.43 6.63 15.17
C PRO A 91 10.06 5.80 14.06
N LEU A 92 11.21 5.19 14.35
CA LEU A 92 11.99 4.41 13.37
C LEU A 92 11.17 3.26 12.77
N GLU A 93 10.37 2.60 13.61
CA GLU A 93 9.48 1.50 13.23
C GLU A 93 8.41 1.97 12.25
N ALA A 94 7.81 3.14 12.51
CA ALA A 94 6.79 3.70 11.62
C ALA A 94 7.41 4.09 10.27
N PHE A 95 8.60 4.71 10.30
CA PHE A 95 9.35 5.09 9.10
C PHE A 95 9.61 3.88 8.19
N PHE A 96 10.22 2.80 8.72
CA PHE A 96 10.55 1.62 7.92
C PHE A 96 9.33 0.81 7.52
N THR A 97 8.32 0.70 8.40
CA THR A 97 7.04 0.09 8.04
C THR A 97 6.40 0.84 6.88
N SER A 98 6.51 2.17 6.84
CA SER A 98 5.98 3.00 5.75
C SER A 98 6.79 2.87 4.45
N LEU A 99 8.12 2.74 4.53
CA LEU A 99 8.93 2.38 3.37
C LEU A 99 8.52 1.03 2.79
N TRP A 100 8.41 -0.01 3.64
CA TRP A 100 8.00 -1.34 3.24
C TRP A 100 6.59 -1.34 2.62
N CYS A 101 5.61 -0.78 3.33
CA CYS A 101 4.21 -0.78 2.92
C CYS A 101 3.99 -0.08 1.57
N SER A 102 4.66 1.06 1.36
CA SER A 102 4.57 1.76 0.07
C SER A 102 5.21 0.97 -1.08
N LYS A 103 6.33 0.26 -0.85
CA LYS A 103 6.93 -0.63 -1.85
C LYS A 103 6.00 -1.78 -2.21
N GLU A 104 5.40 -2.44 -1.23
CA GLU A 104 4.42 -3.50 -1.45
C GLU A 104 3.19 -3.01 -2.24
N ALA A 105 2.69 -1.81 -1.91
CA ALA A 105 1.61 -1.18 -2.67
C ALA A 105 2.00 -0.96 -4.13
N LEU A 106 3.22 -0.48 -4.41
CA LEU A 106 3.70 -0.31 -5.78
C LEU A 106 3.93 -1.64 -6.50
N ALA A 107 4.54 -2.62 -5.84
CA ALA A 107 4.79 -3.94 -6.42
C ALA A 107 3.48 -4.63 -6.83
N LYS A 108 2.41 -4.47 -6.03
CA LYS A 108 1.05 -4.91 -6.38
C LYS A 108 0.48 -4.15 -7.57
N ALA A 109 0.70 -2.84 -7.66
CA ALA A 109 0.23 -2.02 -8.78
C ALA A 109 0.94 -2.37 -10.10
N LEU A 110 2.22 -2.75 -10.03
CA LEU A 110 3.02 -3.22 -11.16
C LEU A 110 2.64 -4.64 -11.61
N GLY A 111 1.87 -5.38 -10.81
CA GLY A 111 1.44 -6.75 -11.11
C GLY A 111 2.46 -7.84 -10.75
N ASP A 112 3.51 -7.53 -9.99
CA ASP A 112 4.64 -8.42 -9.73
C ASP A 112 5.04 -8.54 -8.24
N ALA A 113 4.06 -8.42 -7.35
CA ALA A 113 4.28 -8.42 -5.89
C ALA A 113 5.09 -9.63 -5.35
N LEU A 114 5.12 -10.76 -6.07
CA LEU A 114 5.83 -11.98 -5.62
C LEU A 114 7.27 -12.10 -6.13
N ARG A 115 7.71 -11.29 -7.11
CA ARG A 115 9.05 -11.42 -7.71
C ARG A 115 9.92 -10.18 -7.53
N TYR A 116 9.39 -9.17 -6.85
CA TYR A 116 10.09 -7.92 -6.65
C TYR A 116 11.10 -8.01 -5.50
N ASP A 117 12.36 -7.67 -5.75
CA ASP A 117 13.38 -7.49 -4.71
C ASP A 117 13.26 -6.09 -4.10
N PRO A 118 12.78 -5.92 -2.85
CA PRO A 118 12.47 -4.61 -2.27
C PRO A 118 13.67 -3.64 -2.26
N ARG A 119 14.90 -4.17 -2.27
CA ARG A 119 16.15 -3.37 -2.32
C ARG A 119 16.38 -2.70 -3.67
N ARG A 120 15.55 -3.00 -4.67
CA ARG A 120 15.61 -2.42 -6.02
C ARG A 120 14.44 -1.47 -6.30
N LEU A 121 13.40 -1.43 -5.45
CA LEU A 121 12.27 -0.51 -5.60
C LEU A 121 12.56 0.70 -4.75
N GLN A 122 12.64 1.88 -5.36
CA GLN A 122 12.52 3.07 -4.54
C GLN A 122 11.10 3.13 -3.97
N SER A 123 11.04 3.29 -2.65
CA SER A 123 9.81 3.50 -1.90
C SER A 123 9.04 4.71 -2.46
N PRO A 124 7.75 4.54 -2.79
CA PRO A 124 6.89 5.65 -3.16
C PRO A 124 6.78 6.76 -2.12
N ARG A 125 7.04 6.43 -0.86
CA ARG A 125 7.14 7.43 0.22
C ARG A 125 8.25 8.45 -0.02
N SER A 126 9.30 8.08 -0.73
CA SER A 126 10.42 8.96 -1.08
C SER A 126 10.19 9.74 -2.37
N TRP A 127 9.04 9.59 -3.03
CA TRP A 127 8.74 10.30 -4.27
C TRP A 127 8.34 11.75 -4.00
N ALA A 128 8.89 12.67 -4.81
CA ALA A 128 8.47 14.06 -4.80
C ALA A 128 6.98 14.16 -5.17
N ASP A 129 6.20 14.88 -4.34
CA ASP A 129 4.75 15.06 -4.49
C ASP A 129 3.94 13.75 -4.65
N GLY A 130 4.49 12.63 -4.19
CA GLY A 130 3.89 11.31 -4.34
C GLY A 130 3.86 10.82 -5.79
N ARG A 131 4.83 11.18 -6.65
CA ARG A 131 4.83 10.85 -8.08
C ARG A 131 6.16 10.32 -8.59
N SER A 132 6.10 9.36 -9.51
CA SER A 132 7.23 8.91 -10.31
C SER A 132 6.76 8.49 -11.70
N GLY A 133 7.04 9.32 -12.71
CA GLY A 133 6.48 9.19 -14.06
C GLY A 133 4.94 9.05 -14.06
N PRO A 134 4.37 7.98 -14.63
CA PRO A 134 2.92 7.77 -14.67
C PRO A 134 2.35 7.22 -13.35
N TRP A 135 3.17 7.05 -12.32
CA TRP A 135 2.73 6.52 -11.03
C TRP A 135 2.42 7.63 -10.05
N ARG A 136 1.40 7.37 -9.23
CA ARG A 136 1.02 8.17 -8.07
C ARG A 136 0.99 7.27 -6.85
N ALA A 137 1.31 7.84 -5.71
CA ALA A 137 1.21 7.17 -4.42
C ALA A 137 0.70 8.12 -3.35
N ALA A 138 -0.01 7.57 -2.38
CA ALA A 138 -0.46 8.29 -1.21
C ALA A 138 -0.50 7.37 0.00
N GLU A 139 -0.11 7.91 1.15
CA GLU A 139 -0.41 7.30 2.45
C GLU A 139 -1.91 7.43 2.72
N LEU A 140 -2.51 6.37 3.24
CA LEU A 140 -3.92 6.31 3.57
C LEU A 140 -4.11 6.49 5.08
N PRO A 141 -5.24 7.07 5.52
CA PRO A 141 -5.65 6.97 6.92
C PRO A 141 -5.72 5.51 7.34
N ALA A 142 -4.87 5.13 8.30
CA ALA A 142 -4.76 3.77 8.80
C ALA A 142 -5.24 3.69 10.27
N PRO A 143 -5.75 2.52 10.71
CA PRO A 143 -6.04 2.30 12.12
C PRO A 143 -4.78 2.46 13.00
N PRO A 144 -4.93 2.81 14.29
CA PRO A 144 -3.78 2.97 15.19
C PRO A 144 -2.81 1.78 15.15
N GLY A 145 -1.51 2.09 15.13
CA GLY A 145 -0.45 1.08 15.05
C GLY A 145 -0.30 0.42 13.67
N HIS A 146 -0.89 0.98 12.63
CA HIS A 146 -0.75 0.51 11.25
C HIS A 146 -0.35 1.64 10.32
N VAL A 147 0.25 1.27 9.19
CA VAL A 147 0.51 2.14 8.05
C VAL A 147 -0.20 1.54 6.84
N ALA A 148 -0.70 2.38 5.94
CA ALA A 148 -1.33 1.93 4.71
C ALA A 148 -0.97 2.85 3.54
N TRP A 149 -0.77 2.25 2.37
CA TRP A 149 -0.40 2.97 1.15
C TRP A 149 -1.22 2.49 -0.03
N VAL A 150 -1.53 3.41 -0.94
CA VAL A 150 -2.06 3.11 -2.26
C VAL A 150 -1.12 3.65 -3.33
N CYS A 151 -0.90 2.85 -4.37
CA CYS A 151 -0.16 3.24 -5.57
C CYS A 151 -1.04 2.98 -6.78
N TRP A 152 -1.10 3.91 -7.72
CA TRP A 152 -1.90 3.75 -8.94
C TRP A 152 -1.25 4.42 -10.13
N ARG A 153 -1.56 3.89 -11.31
CA ARG A 153 -1.17 4.52 -12.56
C ARG A 153 -2.14 5.65 -12.86
N GLN A 154 -1.61 6.81 -13.17
CA GLN A 154 -2.34 7.94 -13.73
C GLN A 154 -1.64 8.32 -15.03
N GLY A 155 -2.35 8.18 -16.16
CA GLY A 155 -1.79 8.52 -17.47
C GLY A 155 -1.13 9.89 -17.48
N GLU A 156 0.04 9.98 -18.09
CA GLU A 156 0.62 11.27 -18.48
C GLU A 156 -0.27 11.85 -19.57
N ARG A 157 -0.66 13.11 -19.40
CA ARG A 157 -1.41 13.86 -20.41
C ARG A 157 -0.51 14.22 -21.57
#